data_AF-A0A7X9DF19-F1
#
_entry.id   AF-A0A7X9DF19-F1
#
_cell.length_a   1.000
_cell.length_b   1.000
_cell.length_c   1.000
_cell.angle_alpha   90.00
_cell.angle_beta   90.00
_cell.angle_gamma   90.00
#
_symmetry.space_group_name_H-M   'P 1'
#
loop_
_entity.id
_entity.type
_entity.pdbx_description
1 polymer ?
#
loop_
_entity_poly.entity_id
_entity_poly.type
_entity_poly.pdbx_seq_one_letter_code
_entity_poly.pdbx_strand_id
1 'polypeptide(L)' 'MQERESISEISKKYGIHPNMISRWKKEFLDRAPELFYKPRQEKKGEVDIEKLYAKIGQLQLEPEF' A
#
# COMPACT_ATOMS: atom_id res chain seq x y z
N MET A 1 -10.02 -17.05 -17.30
CA MET A 1 -8.96 -17.48 -16.37
C MET A 1 -9.55 -18.54 -15.47
N GLN A 2 -8.91 -19.70 -15.35
CA GLN A 2 -9.35 -20.79 -14.48
C GLN A 2 -8.44 -20.79 -13.23
N GLU A 3 -9.02 -20.99 -12.05
CA GLU A 3 -8.24 -21.08 -10.81
C GLU A 3 -7.36 -22.33 -10.83
N ARG A 4 -6.09 -22.21 -10.42
CA ARG A 4 -5.10 -23.30 -10.49
C ARG A 4 -5.22 -24.29 -9.33
N GLU A 5 -5.71 -23.84 -8.18
CA GLU A 5 -5.96 -24.64 -6.99
C GLU A 5 -7.37 -24.29 -6.48
N SER A 6 -8.14 -25.31 -6.10
CA SER A 6 -9.46 -25.16 -5.49
C SER A 6 -9.35 -24.67 -4.04
N ILE A 7 -10.45 -24.11 -3.53
CA ILE A 7 -10.53 -23.67 -2.12
C ILE A 7 -10.25 -24.83 -1.16
N SER A 8 -10.68 -26.04 -1.51
CA SER A 8 -10.43 -27.26 -0.71
C SER A 8 -8.95 -27.63 -0.66
N GLU A 9 -8.21 -27.45 -1.75
CA GLU A 9 -6.76 -27.71 -1.81
C GLU A 9 -5.99 -26.66 -1.00
N ILE A 10 -6.35 -25.38 -1.14
CA ILE A 10 -5.78 -24.28 -0.36
C ILE A 10 -6.06 -24.48 1.14
N SER A 11 -7.28 -24.89 1.48
CA SER A 11 -7.68 -25.18 2.86
C SER A 11 -6.80 -26.27 3.49
N LYS A 12 -6.59 -27.37 2.77
CA LYS A 12 -5.72 -28.48 3.24
C LYS A 12 -4.26 -28.06 3.35
N LYS A 13 -3.74 -27.33 2.35
CA LYS A 13 -2.34 -26.92 2.26
C LYS A 13 -1.92 -25.96 3.36
N TYR A 14 -2.79 -25.03 3.72
CA TYR A 14 -2.48 -23.98 4.70
C TYR A 14 -3.22 -24.12 6.03
N GLY A 15 -4.06 -25.16 6.19
CA GLY A 15 -4.85 -25.36 7.42
C GLY A 15 -5.91 -24.30 7.65
N ILE A 16 -6.35 -23.61 6.61
CA ILE A 16 -7.30 -22.48 6.69
C ILE A 16 -8.70 -23.00 6.39
N HIS A 17 -9.70 -22.62 7.18
CA HIS A 17 -11.08 -23.04 6.94
C HIS A 17 -11.62 -22.52 5.59
N PRO A 18 -12.32 -23.35 4.77
CA PRO A 18 -12.82 -22.94 3.44
C PRO A 18 -13.64 -21.65 3.44
N ASN A 19 -14.50 -21.45 4.43
CA ASN A 19 -15.30 -20.22 4.57
C ASN A 19 -14.45 -18.96 4.71
N MET A 20 -13.27 -19.03 5.34
CA MET A 20 -12.37 -17.88 5.47
C MET A 20 -11.78 -17.51 4.10
N ILE A 21 -11.34 -18.52 3.34
CA ILE A 21 -10.79 -18.34 1.99
C ILE A 21 -11.85 -17.73 1.07
N SER A 22 -13.08 -18.26 1.09
CA SER A 22 -14.21 -17.72 0.32
C SER A 22 -14.52 -16.28 0.67
N ARG A 23 -14.51 -15.94 1.97
CA ARG A 23 -14.75 -14.57 2.45
C ARG A 23 -13.66 -13.62 1.96
N TRP A 24 -12.39 -13.97 2.12
CA TRP A 24 -11.29 -13.11 1.67
C TRP A 24 -11.27 -12.94 0.15
N LYS A 25 -11.57 -14.01 -0.60
CA LYS A 25 -11.70 -13.93 -2.06
C LYS A 25 -12.78 -12.93 -2.46
N LYS A 26 -13.94 -12.99 -1.81
CA LYS A 26 -15.04 -12.03 -2.05
C LYS A 26 -14.62 -10.60 -1.70
N GLU A 27 -14.08 -10.40 -0.49
CA GLU A 27 -13.65 -9.08 -0.01
C GLU A 27 -12.57 -8.46 -0.92
N PHE A 28 -11.63 -9.27 -1.41
CA PHE A 28 -10.62 -8.83 -2.37
C PHE A 28 -11.24 -8.41 -3.69
N LEU A 29 -12.14 -9.21 -4.26
CA LEU A 29 -12.80 -8.86 -5.54
C LEU A 29 -13.65 -7.59 -5.43
N ASP A 30 -14.34 -7.42 -4.30
CA ASP A 30 -15.17 -6.23 -4.04
C ASP A 30 -14.31 -4.96 -3.91
N ARG A 31 -13.14 -5.06 -3.26
CA ARG A 31 -12.25 -3.91 -3.00
C ARG A 31 -11.13 -3.72 -4.03
N ALA A 32 -10.85 -4.72 -4.87
CA ALA A 32 -9.80 -4.64 -5.88
C ALA A 32 -9.97 -3.43 -6.81
N PRO A 33 -11.19 -3.07 -7.27
CA PRO A 33 -11.35 -1.87 -8.06
C PRO A 33 -10.87 -0.61 -7.33
N GLU A 34 -11.16 -0.46 -6.04
CA GLU A 34 -10.73 0.71 -5.26
C GLU A 34 -9.21 0.76 -5.08
N LEU A 35 -8.56 -0.39 -4.93
CA LEU A 35 -7.11 -0.50 -4.75
C LEU A 35 -6.32 -0.25 -6.04
N PHE A 36 -6.85 -0.70 -7.19
CA PHE A 36 -6.13 -0.65 -8.47
C PHE A 36 -6.60 0.50 -9.40
N TYR A 37 -7.83 1.03 -9.24
CA TYR A 37 -8.30 2.19 -10.01
C TYR A 37 -7.99 3.53 -9.35
N LYS A 38 -7.61 3.58 -8.07
CA LYS A 38 -6.94 4.77 -7.57
C LYS A 38 -5.56 4.79 -8.24
N PRO A 39 -5.26 5.70 -9.19
CA PRO A 39 -3.88 5.98 -9.48
C PRO A 39 -3.26 6.28 -8.13
N ARG A 40 -2.10 5.70 -7.85
CA ARG A 40 -1.27 6.06 -6.71
C ARG A 40 -1.23 7.59 -6.72
N GLN A 41 -2.09 8.23 -5.91
CA GLN A 41 -1.84 9.59 -5.52
C GLN A 41 -0.58 9.39 -4.70
N GLU A 42 0.55 9.52 -5.39
CA GLU A 42 1.78 9.90 -4.75
C GLU A 42 1.41 11.17 -4.01
N LYS A 43 0.94 11.02 -2.77
CA LYS A 43 1.30 11.96 -1.72
C LYS A 43 2.80 11.77 -1.48
N LYS A 44 3.62 12.00 -2.50
CA LYS A 44 4.81 12.78 -2.27
C LYS A 44 4.21 14.15 -2.00
N GLY A 45 3.91 14.40 -0.72
CA GLY A 45 3.57 15.75 -0.30
C GLY A 45 4.58 16.65 -0.96
N GLU A 46 4.11 17.71 -1.60
CA GLU A 46 4.96 18.75 -2.17
C GLU A 46 6.05 19.00 -1.14
N VAL A 47 7.27 18.55 -1.47
CA VAL A 47 8.41 18.83 -0.63
C VAL A 47 8.49 20.33 -0.71
N ASP A 48 8.18 20.99 0.40
CA ASP A 48 8.11 22.43 0.49
C ASP A 48 9.54 22.96 0.33
N ILE A 49 9.90 23.24 -0.93
CA ILE A 49 11.24 23.64 -1.35
C ILE A 49 11.65 24.91 -0.60
N GLU A 50 10.68 25.78 -0.26
CA GLU A 50 10.92 26.99 0.53
C GLU A 50 11.39 26.66 1.94
N LYS A 51 10.77 25.66 2.60
CA LYS A 51 11.24 25.19 3.92
C LYS A 51 12.63 24.57 3.86
N LEU A 52 12.97 23.88 2.78
CA LEU A 52 14.32 23.33 2.60
C LEU A 52 15.36 24.45 2.41
N TYR A 53 15.07 25.47 1.60
CA TYR A 53 15.97 26.62 1.45
C TYR A 53 16.12 27.42 2.73
N ALA A 54 15.03 27.63 3.48
CA ALA A 54 15.09 28.31 4.78
C ALA A 54 15.98 27.53 5.78
N LYS A 55 15.87 26.20 5.79
CA LYS A 55 16.69 25.35 6.67
C LYS A 55 18.17 25.34 6.27
N ILE A 56 18.47 25.37 4.97
CA ILE A 56 19.85 25.52 4.47
C ILE A 56 20.42 26.89 4.90
N GLY A 57 19.64 27.97 4.77
CA GLY A 57 20.05 29.31 5.20
C GLY A 57 20.30 29.39 6.71
N GLN A 58 19.45 28.76 7.53
CA GLN A 58 19.67 28.68 8.99
C GLN A 58 20.95 27.91 9.34
N LEU A 59 21.16 26.74 8.72
CA LEU A 59 22.37 25.93 8.95
C LEU A 59 23.67 26.61 8.46
N GLN A 60 23.58 27.54 7.51
CA GLN A 60 24.69 28.38 7.06
C GLN A 60 24.96 29.60 7.95
N LEU A 61 24.00 29.99 8.79
CA LEU A 61 24.13 31.09 9.76
C LEU A 61 24.63 30.61 11.13
N GLU A 62 24.38 29.34 11.49
CA GLU A 62 24.91 28.70 12.70
C GLU A 62 26.38 28.19 12.68
N PRO A 63 27.18 28.21 11.58
CA PRO A 63 28.54 27.69 11.63
C PRO A 63 29.57 28.69 12.20
N GLU A 64 29.16 29.87 12.69
CA GLU A 64 30.07 30.86 13.31
C GLU A 64 29.59 31.39 14.68
N PHE A 65 29.31 30.51 15.64
CA PHE A 65 29.39 30.83 17.08
C PHE A 65 29.98 29.67 17.88
#